data_AF-A0A1F7PNI6-F1
#
_entry.id   AF-A0A1F7PNI6-F1
#
_cell.length_a   1.000
_cell.length_b   1.000
_cell.length_c   1.000
_cell.angle_alpha   90.00
_cell.angle_beta   90.00
_cell.angle_gamma   90.00
#
_symmetry.space_group_name_H-M   'P 1'
#
loop_
_entity.id
_entity.type
_entity.pdbx_description
1 polymer ?
#
loop_
_entity_poly.entity_id
_entity_poly.type
_entity_poly.pdbx_seq_one_letter_code
_entity_poly.pdbx_strand_id
1 'polypeptide(L)'
;MKFVFGARIALRALRVNALRTALTMLGIIIGVGAVIAMVAVGAGAQARVAEQIQSLGSNLIIVLSGTVTSGGVRLGHGTQLTITEDEDDA
;
A
#
# COMPACT_ATOMS: atom_id res chain seq x y z
N MET A 1 -32.08 -7.75 39.43
CA MET A 1 -32.58 -6.44 39.90
C MET A 1 -31.49 -5.49 40.44
N LYS A 2 -30.28 -5.97 40.82
CA LYS A 2 -29.19 -5.14 41.36
C LYS A 2 -28.53 -4.19 40.32
N PHE A 3 -28.40 -4.63 39.07
CA PHE A 3 -27.80 -3.83 37.98
C PHE A 3 -28.60 -2.56 37.64
N VAL A 4 -29.93 -2.63 37.71
CA VAL A 4 -30.82 -1.50 37.40
C VAL A 4 -30.66 -0.37 38.43
N PHE A 5 -30.46 -0.72 39.71
CA PHE A 5 -30.20 0.24 40.78
C PHE A 5 -28.83 0.93 40.60
N GLY A 6 -27.79 0.15 40.27
CA GLY A 6 -26.45 0.68 39.96
C GLY A 6 -26.45 1.65 38.76
N ALA A 7 -27.14 1.29 37.67
CA ALA A 7 -27.29 2.14 36.49
C ALA A 7 -28.00 3.47 36.82
N ARG A 8 -29.04 3.41 37.65
CA ARG A 8 -29.79 4.61 38.08
C ARG A 8 -28.94 5.55 38.93
N ILE A 9 -28.07 5.03 39.80
CA ILE A 9 -27.13 5.84 40.58
C ILE A 9 -26.06 6.45 39.68
N ALA A 10 -25.47 5.66 38.77
CA ALA A 10 -24.46 6.14 37.83
C ALA A 10 -24.99 7.28 36.94
N LEU A 11 -26.20 7.14 36.39
CA LEU A 11 -26.84 8.19 35.58
C LEU A 11 -27.05 9.49 36.37
N ARG A 12 -27.39 9.38 37.67
CA ARG A 12 -27.53 10.56 38.53
C ARG A 12 -26.17 11.22 38.81
N ALA A 13 -25.13 10.42 39.06
CA ALA A 13 -23.77 10.93 39.29
C ALA A 13 -23.18 11.64 38.06
N LEU A 14 -23.42 11.11 36.85
CA LEU A 14 -22.99 11.73 35.59
C LEU A 14 -23.64 13.10 35.36
N ARG A 15 -24.89 13.30 35.81
CA ARG A 15 -25.58 14.60 35.70
C ARG A 15 -25.05 15.67 36.65
N VAL A 16 -24.45 15.29 37.79
CA VAL A 16 -23.89 16.26 38.76
C VAL A 16 -22.66 16.98 38.19
N ASN A 17 -21.85 16.29 37.37
CA ASN A 17 -20.65 16.85 36.75
C ASN A 17 -20.76 16.90 35.22
N ALA A 18 -21.82 17.54 34.73
CA ALA A 18 -22.18 17.55 33.31
C ALA A 18 -21.04 18.00 32.38
N LEU A 19 -20.29 19.06 32.75
CA LEU A 19 -19.18 19.56 31.93
C LEU A 19 -18.02 18.56 31.83
N ARG A 20 -17.62 17.97 32.96
CA ARG A 20 -16.54 16.97 32.99
C ARG A 20 -16.95 15.74 32.21
N THR A 21 -18.14 15.21 32.45
CA THR A 21 -18.66 14.04 31.74
C THR A 21 -18.75 14.31 30.23
N ALA A 22 -19.29 15.45 29.82
CA ALA A 22 -19.38 15.81 28.40
C ALA A 22 -18.00 15.87 27.73
N LEU A 23 -17.02 16.52 28.35
CA LEU A 23 -15.67 16.66 27.79
C LEU A 23 -14.95 15.30 27.68
N THR A 24 -15.10 14.42 28.69
CA THR A 24 -14.52 13.07 28.62
C THR A 24 -15.16 12.21 27.53
N MET A 25 -16.48 12.29 27.38
CA MET A 25 -17.19 11.56 26.33
C MET A 25 -16.81 12.06 24.94
N LEU A 26 -16.70 13.38 24.77
CA LEU A 26 -16.27 13.99 23.53
C LEU A 26 -14.86 13.50 23.11
N GLY A 27 -13.93 13.48 24.07
CA GLY A 27 -12.58 12.98 23.83
C GLY A 27 -12.55 11.52 23.37
N ILE A 28 -13.35 10.65 23.99
CA ILE A 28 -13.45 9.23 23.60
C ILE A 28 -14.07 9.09 22.20
N ILE A 29 -15.15 9.84 21.90
CA ILE A 29 -15.83 9.79 20.60
C ILE A 29 -14.87 10.21 19.47
N ILE A 30 -14.16 11.33 19.65
CA ILE A 30 -13.21 11.82 18.65
C ILE A 30 -12.01 10.87 18.54
N GLY A 31 -11.47 10.42 19.68
CA GLY A 31 -10.30 9.53 19.71
C GLY A 31 -10.56 8.20 19.00
N VAL A 32 -11.65 7.52 19.36
CA VAL A 32 -12.03 6.24 18.73
C VAL A 32 -12.43 6.45 17.26
N GLY A 33 -13.15 7.54 16.95
CA GLY A 33 -13.54 7.87 15.59
C GLY A 33 -12.36 8.10 14.65
N ALA A 34 -11.34 8.84 15.10
CA ALA A 34 -10.12 9.10 14.33
C ALA A 34 -9.34 7.80 14.05
N VAL A 35 -9.22 6.92 15.03
CA VAL A 35 -8.55 5.62 14.88
C VAL A 35 -9.30 4.75 13.86
N ILE A 36 -10.62 4.64 13.98
CA ILE A 36 -11.44 3.86 13.04
C ILE A 36 -11.30 4.43 11.61
N ALA A 37 -11.37 5.75 11.46
CA ALA A 37 -11.24 6.39 10.16
C ALA A 37 -9.86 6.12 9.53
N MET A 38 -8.78 6.28 10.29
CA MET A 38 -7.42 6.00 9.82
C MET A 38 -7.25 4.56 9.38
N VAL A 39 -7.75 3.60 10.18
CA VAL A 39 -7.68 2.17 9.85
C VAL A 39 -8.49 1.86 8.59
N ALA A 40 -9.70 2.40 8.47
CA ALA A 40 -10.54 2.22 7.29
C ALA A 40 -9.89 2.78 6.03
N VAL A 41 -9.29 3.97 6.10
CA VAL A 41 -8.55 4.58 4.99
C VAL A 41 -7.33 3.75 4.63
N GLY A 42 -6.54 3.29 5.61
CA GLY A 42 -5.35 2.47 5.38
C GLY A 42 -5.69 1.13 4.72
N ALA A 43 -6.67 0.41 5.25
CA ALA A 43 -7.15 -0.84 4.69
C ALA A 43 -7.74 -0.65 3.28
N GLY A 44 -8.50 0.42 3.06
CA GLY A 44 -9.05 0.76 1.74
C GLY A 44 -7.97 1.08 0.71
N ALA A 45 -6.94 1.85 1.11
CA ALA A 45 -5.80 2.15 0.25
C ALA A 45 -5.02 0.87 -0.10
N GLN A 46 -4.75 0.01 0.89
CA GLN A 46 -4.10 -1.28 0.67
C GLN A 46 -4.90 -2.17 -0.28
N ALA A 47 -6.23 -2.23 -0.13
CA ALA A 47 -7.10 -2.98 -1.02
C ALA A 47 -7.04 -2.45 -2.46
N ARG A 48 -7.07 -1.12 -2.65
CA ARG A 48 -6.94 -0.52 -3.99
C ARG A 48 -5.58 -0.76 -4.64
N VAL A 49 -4.50 -0.74 -3.84
CA VAL A 49 -3.16 -1.06 -4.36
C VAL A 49 -3.09 -2.54 -4.72
N ALA A 50 -3.64 -3.43 -3.89
CA ALA A 50 -3.71 -4.85 -4.21
C ALA A 50 -4.53 -5.13 -5.48
N GLU A 51 -5.64 -4.42 -5.68
CA GLU A 51 -6.47 -4.49 -6.89
C GLU A 51 -5.72 -3.98 -8.13
N GLN A 52 -4.97 -2.88 -8.02
CA GLN A 52 -4.10 -2.40 -9.11
C GLN A 52 -2.96 -3.37 -9.42
N ILE A 53 -2.35 -3.98 -8.41
CA ILE A 53 -1.31 -4.99 -8.62
C ILE A 53 -1.91 -6.25 -9.26
N GLN A 54 -3.12 -6.65 -8.87
CA GLN A 54 -3.83 -7.76 -9.50
C GLN A 54 -4.27 -7.44 -10.93
N SER A 55 -4.61 -6.19 -11.24
CA SER A 55 -5.01 -5.75 -12.58
C SER A 55 -3.83 -5.60 -13.54
N LEU A 56 -2.61 -5.40 -13.02
CA LEU A 56 -1.38 -5.63 -13.78
C LEU A 56 -1.28 -7.11 -14.23
N GLY A 57 -1.93 -8.02 -13.52
CA GLY A 57 -2.19 -9.40 -13.92
C GLY A 57 -1.56 -10.40 -12.96
N SER A 58 -2.30 -11.45 -12.58
CA SER A 58 -1.76 -12.60 -11.82
C SER A 58 -0.70 -13.41 -12.59
N ASN A 59 -0.33 -12.96 -13.79
CA ASN A 59 0.58 -13.60 -14.72
C ASN A 59 1.39 -12.54 -15.50
N LEU A 60 2.18 -11.73 -14.76
CA LEU A 60 3.12 -10.79 -15.37
C LEU A 60 4.24 -11.53 -16.09
N ILE A 61 4.15 -11.65 -17.41
CA ILE A 61 5.30 -11.97 -18.27
C ILE A 61 6.07 -10.67 -18.48
N ILE A 62 7.08 -10.45 -17.64
CA ILE A 62 8.04 -9.36 -17.83
C ILE A 62 8.95 -9.75 -18.99
N VAL A 63 8.62 -9.30 -20.20
CA VAL A 63 9.52 -9.43 -21.36
C VAL A 63 10.62 -8.39 -21.21
N LEU A 64 11.67 -8.77 -20.48
CA LEU A 64 12.92 -8.03 -20.51
C LEU A 64 13.61 -8.41 -21.82
N SER A 65 13.62 -7.50 -22.79
CA SER A 65 14.46 -7.60 -23.98
C SER A 65 15.94 -7.45 -23.59
N GLY A 66 16.46 -8.45 -22.90
CA GLY A 66 17.89 -8.69 -22.81
C GLY A 66 18.27 -9.46 -24.06
N THR A 67 19.13 -8.89 -24.90
CA THR A 67 19.95 -9.70 -25.81
C THR A 67 20.52 -10.82 -24.97
N VAL A 68 20.08 -12.06 -25.21
CA VAL A 68 20.66 -13.26 -24.60
C VAL A 68 22.04 -13.42 -25.21
N THR A 69 23.00 -12.62 -24.77
CA THR A 69 24.43 -12.82 -25.07
C THR A 69 24.95 -13.86 -24.10
N SER A 70 24.40 -15.07 -24.22
CA SER A 70 25.00 -16.28 -23.68
C SER A 70 26.12 -16.67 -24.63
N GLY A 71 27.28 -16.05 -24.44
CA GLY A 71 28.53 -16.45 -25.10
C GLY A 71 28.73 -15.89 -26.51
N GLY A 72 29.54 -14.85 -26.60
CA GLY A 72 30.26 -14.50 -27.84
C GLY A 72 29.52 -13.57 -28.79
N VAL A 73 30.15 -12.42 -29.05
CA VAL A 73 29.92 -11.50 -30.17
C VAL A 73 28.58 -10.74 -30.17
N ARG A 74 28.64 -9.45 -29.79
CA ARG A 74 27.55 -8.48 -30.01
C ARG A 74 27.73 -7.86 -31.39
N LEU A 75 26.96 -8.32 -32.38
CA LEU A 75 26.79 -7.60 -33.64
C LEU A 75 25.56 -6.69 -33.49
N GLY A 76 25.81 -5.41 -33.19
CA GLY A 76 24.76 -4.40 -33.17
C GLY A 76 24.21 -4.17 -34.58
N HIS A 77 22.91 -3.90 -34.68
CA HIS A 77 22.25 -3.57 -35.94
C HIS A 77 22.86 -2.28 -36.51
N GLY A 78 23.84 -2.41 -37.41
CA GLY A 78 24.57 -1.29 -38.00
C GLY A 78 26.09 -1.47 -38.14
N THR A 79 26.70 -2.53 -37.58
CA THR A 79 28.13 -2.79 -37.82
C THR A 79 28.31 -3.53 -39.14
N GLN A 80 28.58 -2.79 -40.22
CA GLN A 80 29.11 -3.35 -41.46
C GLN A 80 30.59 -3.71 -41.21
N LEU A 81 30.91 -5.00 -41.28
CA LEU A 81 32.30 -5.47 -41.30
C LEU A 81 32.89 -5.07 -42.65
N THR A 82 33.65 -3.97 -42.68
CA THR A 82 34.58 -3.71 -43.79
C THR A 82 35.74 -4.68 -43.62
N ILE A 83 35.77 -5.72 -44.45
CA ILE A 83 36.95 -6.54 -44.64
C ILE A 83 37.83 -5.75 -45.61
N THR A 84 38.92 -5.18 -45.11
CA THR A 84 39.96 -4.63 -45.98
C THR A 84 40.74 -5.82 -46.51
N GLU A 85 40.67 -6.03 -47.82
CA GLU A 85 41.38 -7.11 -48.54
C GLU A 85 42.90 -6.81 -48.67
N ASP A 86 43.51 -6.09 -47.72
CA ASP A 86 44.92 -5.66 -47.77
C ASP A 86 45.87 -6.57 -46.95
N GLU A 87 45.40 -7.70 -46.43
CA GLU A 87 46.23 -8.67 -45.70
C GLU A 87 46.30 -10.00 -46.46
N ASP A 88 46.77 -9.97 -47.71
CA ASP A 88 47.16 -11.20 -48.42
C ASP A 88 48.25 -10.97 -49.49
N ASP A 89 49.15 -9.99 -49.31
CA ASP A 89 50.30 -9.78 -50.20
C ASP A 89 51.66 -9.82 -49.45
N ALA A 90 52.44 -10.87 -49.81
CA ALA A 90 53.89 -11.09 -49.69
C ALA A 90 54.54 -11.50 -48.35
#